data_AF-Q3LBV7-F1
#
_entry.id   AF-Q3LBV7-F1
#
_cell.length_a   1.000
_cell.length_b   1.000
_cell.length_c   1.000
_cell.angle_alpha   90.00
_cell.angle_beta   90.00
_cell.angle_gamma   90.00
#
_symmetry.space_group_name_H-M   'P 1'
#
loop_
_entity.id
_entity.type
_entity.pdbx_description
1 polymer ?
#
loop_
_entity_poly.entity_id
_entity_poly.type
_entity_poly.pdbx_seq_one_letter_code
_entity_poly.pdbx_strand_id
1 'polypeptide(L)' 'PLLEGSFKIAFKTQADIIPLTIKGSSRIKNYYWWQKKTVEVIIHQPLKYKNYHNQTMSQIALTVQKQINSSFA' A
#
# COMPACT_ATOMS: atom_id res chain seq x y z
N PRO A 1 0.39 2.48 -11.86
CA PRO A 1 0.01 1.15 -11.31
C PRO A 1 1.20 0.59 -10.53
N LEU A 2 0.96 -0.22 -9.49
CA LEU A 2 2.05 -0.93 -8.79
C LEU A 2 2.80 -1.85 -9.77
N LEU A 3 4.12 -1.95 -9.60
CA LEU A 3 4.97 -2.79 -10.45
C LEU A 3 4.66 -4.27 -10.22
N GLU A 4 4.64 -5.07 -11.28
CA GLU A 4 4.32 -6.50 -11.20
C GLU A 4 5.29 -7.28 -10.29
N GLY A 5 6.58 -6.89 -10.25
CA GLY A 5 7.57 -7.53 -9.38
C GLY A 5 7.49 -7.16 -7.90
N SER A 6 6.64 -6.20 -7.50
CA SER A 6 6.66 -5.60 -6.16
C SER A 6 6.27 -6.55 -5.03
N PHE A 7 5.51 -7.62 -5.33
CA PHE A 7 5.04 -8.59 -4.34
C PHE A 7 5.82 -9.91 -4.32
N LYS A 8 6.90 -10.02 -5.11
CA LYS A 8 7.69 -11.26 -5.24
C LYS A 8 8.22 -11.77 -3.90
N ILE A 9 8.66 -10.88 -3.02
CA ILE A 9 9.18 -11.24 -1.69
C ILE A 9 8.05 -11.87 -0.86
N ALA A 10 6.93 -11.17 -0.71
CA ALA A 10 5.77 -11.66 0.06
C ALA A 10 5.25 -13.00 -0.47
N PHE A 11 5.25 -13.19 -1.79
CA PHE A 11 4.85 -14.46 -2.40
C PHE A 11 5.81 -15.60 -2.07
N LYS A 12 7.12 -15.37 -2.17
CA LYS A 12 8.15 -16.38 -1.86
C LYS A 12 8.21 -16.74 -0.38
N THR A 13 7.97 -15.77 0.49
CA THR A 13 8.03 -15.96 1.95
C THR A 13 6.69 -16.37 2.55
N GLN A 14 5.64 -16.51 1.72
CA GLN A 14 4.27 -16.83 2.17
C GLN A 14 3.74 -15.84 3.23
N ALA A 15 4.21 -14.59 3.17
CA ALA A 15 3.94 -13.60 4.19
C ALA A 15 2.66 -12.82 3.88
N ASP A 16 1.83 -12.55 4.89
CA ASP A 16 0.69 -11.65 4.74
C ASP A 16 1.11 -10.24 4.29
N ILE A 17 0.29 -9.60 3.46
CA ILE A 17 0.53 -8.23 3.00
C ILE A 17 -0.36 -7.27 3.79
N ILE A 18 0.21 -6.20 4.35
CA ILE A 18 -0.54 -5.12 5.01
C ILE A 18 -0.44 -3.86 4.14
N PRO A 19 -1.52 -3.49 3.41
CA PRO A 19 -1.54 -2.23 2.67
C PRO A 19 -1.61 -1.03 3.62
N LEU A 20 -0.92 0.04 3.25
CA LEU A 20 -0.87 1.29 4.00
C LEU A 20 -1.09 2.46 3.04
N THR A 21 -1.90 3.43 3.47
CA THR A 21 -2.04 4.71 2.79
C THR A 21 -1.42 5.80 3.66
N ILE A 22 -0.54 6.62 3.09
CA ILE A 22 0.05 7.78 3.76
C ILE A 22 -0.39 9.04 3.00
N LYS A 23 -1.21 9.89 3.62
CA LYS A 23 -1.68 11.15 3.03
C LYS A 23 -0.92 12.34 3.60
N GLY A 24 -0.66 13.32 2.74
CA GLY A 24 -0.07 14.60 3.15
C GLY A 24 1.45 14.58 3.33
N SER A 25 2.11 13.40 3.34
CA SER A 25 3.58 13.30 3.47
C SER A 25 4.33 13.98 2.32
N SER A 26 3.79 13.95 1.10
CA SER A 26 4.37 14.65 -0.05
C SER A 26 4.45 16.17 0.13
N ARG A 27 3.60 16.75 0.99
CA ARG A 27 3.57 18.18 1.29
C ARG A 27 4.64 18.60 2.31
N ILE A 28 5.45 17.66 2.82
CA ILE A 28 6.51 17.94 3.82
C ILE A 28 7.82 18.37 3.17
N LYS A 29 8.15 17.85 1.98
CA LYS A 29 9.52 17.89 1.42
C LYS A 29 10.05 19.31 1.09
N ASN A 30 9.21 20.33 0.98
CA ASN A 30 9.60 21.67 0.48
C ASN A 30 9.15 22.85 1.38
N TYR A 31 9.04 22.67 2.70
CA TYR A 31 8.38 23.68 3.55
C TYR A 31 9.18 24.22 4.73
N TYR A 32 8.83 25.46 5.09
CA TYR A 32 9.35 26.19 6.25
C TYR A 32 8.80 25.65 7.57
N TRP A 33 9.68 25.56 8.57
CA TRP A 33 9.46 25.07 9.94
C TRP A 33 8.23 25.61 10.71
N TRP A 34 7.67 26.76 10.35
CA TRP A 34 6.49 27.34 11.01
C TRP A 34 5.15 26.77 10.52
N GLN A 35 5.11 26.00 9.44
CA GLN A 35 3.85 25.44 8.93
C GLN A 35 3.53 24.08 9.57
N LYS A 36 2.52 24.03 10.44
CA LYS A 36 1.98 22.76 10.96
C LYS A 36 1.28 21.98 9.84
N LYS A 37 1.61 20.70 9.71
CA LYS A 37 0.94 19.78 8.79
C LYS A 37 0.61 18.46 9.49
N THR A 38 -0.53 17.91 9.10
CA THR A 38 -1.01 16.61 9.54
C THR A 38 -0.70 15.58 8.45
N VAL A 39 -0.09 14.47 8.85
CA VAL A 39 0.03 13.27 8.03
C VAL A 39 -0.98 12.26 8.54
N GLU A 40 -1.80 11.74 7.64
CA GLU A 40 -2.73 10.67 7.97
C GLU A 40 -2.14 9.35 7.49
N VAL A 41 -2.08 8.38 8.40
CA VAL A 41 -1.68 7.01 8.10
C VAL A 41 -2.90 6.13 8.28
N ILE A 42 -3.29 5.43 7.22
CA ILE A 42 -4.44 4.53 7.20
C ILE A 42 -3.92 3.11 6.98
N ILE A 43 -4.21 2.25 7.95
CA ILE A 43 -3.87 0.82 7.92
C ILE A 43 -5.06 0.06 7.36
N HIS A 44 -4.86 -0.68 6.28
CA HIS A 44 -5.90 -1.45 5.62
C HIS A 44 -5.99 -2.86 6.18
N GLN A 45 -7.09 -3.55 5.82
CA GLN A 45 -7.25 -4.96 6.12
C GLN A 45 -6.13 -5.80 5.49
N PRO A 46 -5.45 -6.66 6.26
CA PRO A 46 -4.38 -7.51 5.74
C PRO A 46 -4.89 -8.46 4.65
N LEU A 47 -4.12 -8.54 3.57
CA LEU A 47 -4.31 -9.55 2.54
C LEU A 47 -3.55 -10.82 2.97
N LYS A 48 -4.29 -11.80 3.47
CA LYS A 48 -3.74 -13.07 3.96
C LYS A 48 -3.18 -13.92 2.81
N TYR A 49 -2.02 -14.58 3.00
CA TYR A 49 -1.41 -15.43 1.97
C TYR A 49 -2.38 -16.46 1.37
N LYS A 50 -3.17 -17.11 2.24
CA LYS A 50 -4.22 -18.06 1.83
C LYS A 50 -5.20 -17.49 0.79
N ASN A 51 -5.42 -16.18 0.76
CA ASN A 51 -6.38 -15.53 -0.14
C ASN A 51 -5.77 -15.21 -1.51
N TYR A 52 -4.44 -15.18 -1.65
CA TYR A 52 -3.79 -14.75 -2.89
C TYR A 52 -2.71 -15.70 -3.43
N HIS A 53 -2.41 -16.80 -2.73
CA HIS A 53 -1.39 -17.78 -3.15
C HIS A 53 -1.58 -18.33 -4.58
N ASN A 54 -2.81 -18.36 -5.10
CA ASN A 54 -3.15 -18.80 -6.46
C ASN A 54 -3.31 -17.65 -7.47
N GLN A 55 -3.03 -16.41 -7.06
CA GLN A 55 -3.15 -15.24 -7.93
C GLN A 55 -1.84 -14.93 -8.63
N THR A 56 -1.92 -14.35 -9.82
CA THR A 56 -0.75 -13.79 -10.51
C THR A 56 -0.26 -12.53 -9.78
N MET A 57 1.02 -12.20 -9.94
CA MET A 57 1.57 -10.99 -9.30
C MET A 57 0.82 -9.71 -9.72
N SER A 58 0.42 -9.62 -10.99
CA SER A 58 -0.42 -8.54 -11.51
C SER A 58 -1.78 -8.45 -10.79
N GLN A 59 -2.43 -9.58 -10.50
CA GLN A 59 -3.70 -9.60 -9.76
C GLN A 59 -3.53 -9.15 -8.30
N ILE A 60 -2.44 -9.56 -7.65
CA ILE A 60 -2.10 -9.11 -6.28
C ILE A 60 -1.91 -7.58 -6.30
N ALA A 61 -1.15 -7.07 -7.28
CA ALA A 61 -0.90 -5.65 -7.42
C ALA A 61 -2.19 -4.83 -7.64
N LEU A 62 -3.10 -5.31 -8.48
CA LEU A 62 -4.40 -4.68 -8.69
C LEU A 62 -5.26 -4.69 -7.41
N THR A 63 -5.25 -5.81 -6.67
CA THR A 63 -6.00 -5.95 -5.41
C THR A 63 -5.52 -4.96 -4.36
N VAL A 64 -4.21 -4.91 -4.13
CA VAL A 64 -3.58 -3.98 -3.17
C VAL A 64 -3.79 -2.53 -3.61
N GLN A 65 -3.65 -2.23 -4.90
CA GLN A 65 -3.91 -0.90 -5.44
C GLN A 65 -5.36 -0.45 -5.19
N LYS A 66 -6.33 -1.35 -5.37
CA LYS A 66 -7.75 -1.07 -5.10
C LYS A 66 -8.00 -0.76 -3.62
N GLN A 67 -7.38 -1.51 -2.71
CA GLN A 67 -7.47 -1.25 -1.27
C GLN A 67 -6.88 0.13 -0.93
N ILE A 68 -5.66 0.42 -1.36
CA ILE A 68 -5.01 1.73 -1.11
C ILE A 68 -5.85 2.89 -1.66
N ASN A 69 -6.37 2.75 -2.89
CA ASN A 69 -7.15 3.79 -3.55
C ASN A 69 -8.51 4.02 -2.91
N SER A 70 -9.08 3.02 -2.22
CA SER A 70 -10.34 3.21 -1.48
C SER A 70 -10.25 4.26 -0.37
N SER A 71 -9.05 4.56 0.13
CA SER A 71 -8.84 5.65 1.09
C SER A 71 -8.86 7.04 0.47
N PHE A 72 -8.82 7.16 -0.86
CA PHE A 72 -8.78 8.43 -1.58
C PHE A 72 -10.07 8.75 -2.33
N ALA A 73 -10.98 7.77 -2.42
CA ALA A 73 -12.30 7.91 -3.02
C ALA A 73 -13.29 8.60 -2.06
#